data_AF-A0A939LTR7-F1
#
_entry.id   AF-A0A939LTR7-F1
#
_cell.length_a   1.000
_cell.length_b   1.000
_cell.length_c   1.000
_cell.angle_alpha   90.00
_cell.angle_beta   90.00
_cell.angle_gamma   90.00
#
_symmetry.space_group_name_H-M   'P 1'
#
loop_
_entity.id
_entity.type
_entity.pdbx_description
1 polymer ?
#
loop_
_entity_poly.entity_id
_entity_poly.type
_entity_poly.pdbx_seq_one_letter_code
_entity_poly.pdbx_strand_id
1 'polypeptide(L)'
;MRLPQSITAGLAGLAVASAAVLASGAPALAVTDANQLVEACGDRAVCLFDGASISNAGELAGSLPEGVRVVVIPQPDQAESVQSSTLAAQFKSATGADTVIIVEDYAKDRFAVASDGDGAGIAEALYSQGEADGGLAIAAVSQDLAGNGGGGSSVGSGIALGIAILAAIVVAGGAVLIIARRRRARGARIITSNRRLERELAKALDGGDGDVVRDAIERLRERAAAYPDIGDRLSSLAQHLSELFIRVRKRGTDQQIRLLQAQYKDTLTKLHKALDDDYYGDIMANPQYWSGPEARIAEVRQAVEAVDLQAVENIRQVNESRDLDFKVALDSLIRTVAEAKLSDVYSDREK
;
A
#
# COMPACT_ATOMS: atom_id res chain seq x y z
N MET A 1 -21.31 -59.26 -63.29
CA MET A 1 -22.73 -59.03 -62.92
C MET A 1 -22.75 -58.42 -61.52
N ARG A 2 -23.57 -57.38 -61.35
CA ARG A 2 -23.63 -56.47 -60.19
C ARG A 2 -23.80 -57.20 -58.86
N LEU A 3 -23.07 -56.76 -57.83
CA LEU A 3 -23.55 -56.77 -56.44
C LEU A 3 -23.21 -55.41 -55.79
N PRO A 4 -24.16 -54.79 -55.07
CA PRO A 4 -24.06 -53.41 -54.61
C PRO A 4 -23.47 -53.29 -53.20
N GLN A 5 -23.02 -52.07 -52.95
CA GLN A 5 -22.54 -51.52 -51.69
C GLN A 5 -23.61 -51.61 -50.58
N SER A 6 -23.16 -51.78 -49.35
CA SER A 6 -23.92 -51.45 -48.14
C SER A 6 -22.99 -50.80 -47.13
N ILE A 7 -23.53 -49.76 -46.51
CA ILE A 7 -22.91 -48.58 -45.95
C ILE A 7 -22.93 -48.68 -44.41
N THR A 8 -21.83 -48.27 -43.77
CA THR A 8 -21.65 -47.71 -42.41
C THR A 8 -22.38 -48.32 -41.20
N ALA A 9 -21.61 -48.55 -40.12
CA ALA A 9 -21.58 -47.69 -38.93
C ALA A 9 -20.78 -48.38 -37.81
N GLY A 10 -19.62 -47.82 -37.46
CA GLY A 10 -18.81 -48.27 -36.33
C GLY A 10 -18.49 -47.08 -35.44
N LEU A 11 -19.25 -46.96 -34.34
CA LEU A 11 -19.05 -45.99 -33.26
C LEU A 11 -17.63 -46.10 -32.69
N ALA A 12 -16.82 -45.06 -32.87
CA ALA A 12 -15.60 -44.86 -32.09
C ALA A 12 -15.97 -44.12 -30.79
N GLY A 13 -16.04 -44.87 -29.68
CA GLY A 13 -16.15 -44.30 -28.34
C GLY A 13 -14.83 -43.65 -27.94
N LEU A 14 -14.82 -42.32 -27.87
CA LEU A 14 -13.71 -41.54 -27.34
C LEU A 14 -13.86 -41.49 -25.80
N ALA A 15 -13.10 -42.32 -25.09
CA ALA A 15 -12.93 -42.18 -23.66
C ALA A 15 -11.94 -41.04 -23.41
N VAL A 16 -12.44 -39.86 -23.06
CA VAL A 16 -11.61 -38.75 -22.55
C VAL A 16 -11.20 -39.11 -21.12
N ALA A 17 -9.97 -39.59 -20.97
CA ALA A 17 -9.32 -39.70 -19.68
C ALA A 17 -8.96 -38.27 -19.21
N SER A 18 -9.77 -37.73 -18.30
CA SER A 18 -9.47 -36.49 -17.58
C SER A 18 -8.27 -36.73 -16.67
N ALA A 19 -7.06 -36.45 -17.17
CA ALA A 19 -5.88 -36.33 -16.32
C ALA A 19 -6.04 -35.07 -15.47
N ALA A 20 -6.48 -35.25 -14.23
CA ALA A 20 -6.35 -34.23 -13.20
C ALA A 20 -4.85 -34.05 -12.94
N VAL A 21 -4.24 -33.05 -13.58
CA VAL A 21 -2.92 -32.56 -13.22
C VAL A 21 -3.07 -31.93 -11.83
N LEU A 22 -2.69 -32.70 -10.81
CA LEU A 22 -2.33 -32.15 -9.51
C LEU A 22 -1.09 -31.30 -9.74
N ALA A 23 -1.27 -29.99 -9.92
CA ALA A 23 -0.20 -29.02 -9.86
C ALA A 23 0.37 -29.06 -8.43
N SER A 24 1.35 -29.93 -8.21
CA SER A 24 2.26 -29.84 -7.09
C SER A 24 2.93 -28.47 -7.18
N GLY A 25 2.56 -27.54 -6.31
CA GLY A 25 3.21 -26.25 -6.18
C GLY A 25 4.68 -26.47 -5.90
N ALA A 26 5.51 -26.30 -6.93
CA ALA A 26 6.93 -26.13 -6.74
C ALA A 26 7.11 -24.91 -5.82
N PRO A 27 8.04 -24.96 -4.85
CA PRO A 27 8.37 -23.78 -4.07
C PRO A 27 8.80 -22.69 -5.04
N ALA A 28 8.19 -21.50 -4.92
CA ALA A 28 8.63 -20.33 -5.66
C ALA A 28 10.12 -20.13 -5.40
N LEU A 29 10.93 -20.13 -6.46
CA LEU A 29 12.35 -19.90 -6.39
C LEU A 29 12.54 -18.44 -5.95
N ALA A 30 13.27 -18.25 -4.85
CA ALA A 30 13.64 -16.91 -4.42
C ALA A 30 14.45 -16.24 -5.53
N VAL A 31 14.08 -15.01 -5.89
CA VAL A 31 14.87 -14.20 -6.81
C VAL A 31 16.12 -13.74 -6.05
N THR A 32 17.24 -14.40 -6.32
CA THR A 32 18.50 -14.18 -5.60
C THR A 32 19.43 -13.20 -6.30
N ASP A 33 19.16 -12.84 -7.56
CA ASP A 33 19.97 -11.87 -8.31
C ASP A 33 19.21 -11.29 -9.52
N ALA A 34 19.56 -10.06 -9.92
CA ALA A 34 18.94 -9.39 -11.06
C ALA A 34 19.28 -10.05 -12.41
N ASN A 35 20.43 -10.72 -12.56
CA ASN A 35 20.77 -11.38 -13.82
C ASN A 35 19.80 -12.51 -14.17
N GLN A 36 19.25 -13.20 -13.16
CA GLN A 36 18.21 -14.21 -13.39
C GLN A 36 16.93 -13.59 -13.96
N LEU A 37 16.54 -12.41 -13.46
CA LEU A 37 15.43 -11.67 -14.02
C LEU A 37 15.74 -11.22 -15.45
N VAL A 38 16.93 -10.71 -15.72
CA VAL A 38 17.33 -10.26 -17.07
C VAL A 38 17.32 -11.43 -18.06
N GLU A 39 17.88 -12.58 -17.68
CA GLU A 39 17.90 -13.79 -18.52
C GLU A 39 16.50 -14.34 -18.77
N ALA A 40 15.66 -14.37 -17.73
CA ALA A 40 14.29 -14.86 -17.87
C ALA A 40 13.40 -13.88 -18.64
N CYS A 41 13.45 -12.59 -18.30
CA CYS A 41 12.53 -11.57 -18.79
C CYS A 41 12.95 -10.93 -20.11
N GLY A 42 14.25 -10.77 -20.35
CA GLY A 42 14.79 -10.07 -21.51
C GLY A 42 14.13 -8.71 -21.72
N ASP A 43 13.77 -8.41 -22.97
CA ASP A 43 13.19 -7.12 -23.38
C ASP A 43 11.65 -7.06 -23.31
N ARG A 44 11.01 -7.97 -22.58
CA ARG A 44 9.54 -8.02 -22.50
C ARG A 44 9.00 -6.81 -21.73
N ALA A 45 7.99 -6.14 -22.29
CA ALA A 45 7.31 -5.03 -21.61
C ALA A 45 6.66 -5.43 -20.29
N VAL A 46 6.05 -6.62 -20.25
CA VAL A 46 5.55 -7.25 -19.01
C VAL A 46 6.13 -8.66 -18.92
N CYS A 47 6.81 -8.95 -17.81
CA CYS A 47 7.36 -10.27 -17.51
C CYS A 47 6.72 -10.83 -16.24
N LEU A 48 6.13 -12.02 -16.33
CA LEU A 48 5.68 -12.80 -15.18
C LEU A 48 6.75 -13.83 -14.84
N PHE A 49 7.44 -13.66 -13.72
CA PHE A 49 8.51 -14.54 -13.29
C PHE A 49 7.98 -15.64 -12.36
N ASP A 50 8.42 -16.87 -12.60
CA ASP A 50 8.22 -18.04 -11.73
C ASP A 50 6.81 -18.20 -11.11
N GLY A 51 5.79 -18.15 -11.96
CA GLY A 51 4.40 -18.38 -11.55
C GLY A 51 3.70 -17.20 -10.87
N ALA A 52 4.37 -16.05 -10.75
CA ALA A 52 3.74 -14.80 -10.34
C ALA A 52 2.70 -14.34 -11.36
N SER A 53 1.71 -13.59 -10.88
CA SER A 53 0.56 -13.19 -11.69
C SER A 53 0.08 -11.78 -11.36
N ILE A 54 -0.42 -11.10 -12.39
CA ILE A 54 -1.22 -9.89 -12.27
C ILE A 54 -2.39 -9.99 -13.24
N SER A 55 -3.46 -9.25 -12.97
CA SER A 55 -4.58 -9.13 -13.89
C SER A 55 -4.16 -8.42 -15.17
N ASN A 56 -4.76 -8.80 -16.30
CA ASN A 56 -4.63 -8.13 -17.59
C ASN A 56 -3.18 -7.96 -18.11
N ALA A 57 -2.24 -8.81 -17.72
CA ALA A 57 -0.83 -8.71 -18.12
C ALA A 57 -0.61 -8.55 -19.64
N GLY A 58 -1.42 -9.25 -20.45
CA GLY A 58 -1.35 -9.16 -21.91
C GLY A 58 -1.84 -7.83 -22.48
N GLU A 59 -2.90 -7.25 -21.91
CA GLU A 59 -3.40 -5.92 -22.31
C GLU A 59 -2.43 -4.83 -21.85
N LEU A 60 -1.90 -4.96 -20.63
CA LEU A 60 -0.92 -4.05 -20.06
C LEU A 60 0.35 -3.96 -20.92
N ALA A 61 0.84 -5.09 -21.44
CA ALA A 61 2.01 -5.11 -22.31
C ALA A 61 1.82 -4.27 -23.59
N GLY A 62 0.59 -4.14 -24.08
CA GLY A 62 0.27 -3.32 -25.25
C GLY A 62 -0.01 -1.85 -24.94
N SER A 63 -0.27 -1.50 -23.68
CA SER A 63 -0.61 -0.13 -23.26
C SER A 63 0.55 0.62 -22.59
N LEU A 64 1.63 -0.06 -22.24
CA LEU A 64 2.79 0.59 -21.61
C LEU A 64 3.53 1.49 -22.61
N PRO A 65 4.00 2.67 -22.16
CA PRO A 65 4.88 3.51 -22.97
C PRO A 65 6.18 2.80 -23.36
N GLU A 66 6.79 3.24 -24.45
CA GLU A 66 8.14 2.80 -24.81
C GLU A 66 9.12 3.10 -23.67
N GLY A 67 10.09 2.22 -23.45
CA GLY A 67 11.07 2.35 -22.36
C GLY A 67 10.58 1.93 -20.98
N VAL A 68 9.28 1.65 -20.80
CA VAL A 68 8.72 1.14 -19.53
C VAL A 68 8.70 -0.39 -19.52
N ARG A 69 9.16 -0.98 -18.42
CA ARG A 69 9.16 -2.43 -18.18
C ARG A 69 8.51 -2.74 -16.84
N VAL A 70 7.69 -3.79 -16.82
CA VAL A 70 7.05 -4.33 -15.62
C VAL A 70 7.51 -5.77 -15.43
N VAL A 71 8.07 -6.07 -14.26
CA VAL A 71 8.47 -7.43 -13.89
C VAL A 71 7.71 -7.83 -12.64
N VAL A 72 6.93 -8.89 -12.74
CA VAL A 72 6.17 -9.46 -11.63
C VAL A 72 6.96 -10.63 -11.08
N ILE A 73 7.30 -10.56 -9.80
CA ILE A 73 8.02 -11.60 -9.07
C ILE A 73 7.12 -12.20 -8.00
N PRO A 74 7.28 -13.48 -7.65
CA PRO A 74 6.54 -14.06 -6.55
C PRO A 74 6.90 -13.34 -5.25
N GLN A 75 6.04 -13.44 -4.23
CA GLN A 75 6.33 -12.97 -2.89
C GLN A 75 7.74 -13.43 -2.46
N PRO A 76 8.70 -12.51 -2.25
CA PRO A 76 10.07 -12.88 -1.92
C PRO A 76 10.14 -13.53 -0.54
N ASP A 77 10.92 -14.62 -0.44
CA ASP A 77 11.34 -15.13 0.86
C ASP A 77 12.35 -14.15 1.46
N GLN A 78 11.96 -13.50 2.54
CA GLN A 78 12.69 -12.41 3.21
C GLN A 78 14.07 -12.84 3.73
N ALA A 79 14.36 -14.14 3.81
CA ALA A 79 15.65 -14.66 4.22
C ALA A 79 16.69 -14.73 3.10
N GLU A 80 16.26 -14.85 1.83
CA GLU A 80 17.15 -15.19 0.71
C GLU A 80 17.02 -14.26 -0.52
N SER A 81 16.04 -13.35 -0.52
CA SER A 81 15.76 -12.51 -1.69
C SER A 81 16.47 -11.15 -1.63
N VAL A 82 16.92 -10.69 -2.80
CA VAL A 82 17.42 -9.32 -2.97
C VAL A 82 16.26 -8.33 -2.83
N GLN A 83 16.53 -7.14 -2.28
CA GLN A 83 15.51 -6.10 -2.19
C GLN A 83 14.99 -5.71 -3.58
N SER A 84 13.66 -5.63 -3.73
CA SER A 84 13.01 -5.34 -5.02
C SER A 84 13.39 -3.99 -5.62
N SER A 85 13.75 -3.00 -4.80
CA SER A 85 14.31 -1.72 -5.27
C SER A 85 15.70 -1.89 -5.90
N THR A 86 16.55 -2.72 -5.29
CA THR A 86 17.86 -3.08 -5.85
C THR A 86 17.68 -3.88 -7.14
N LEU A 87 16.74 -4.82 -7.18
CA LEU A 87 16.40 -5.56 -8.40
C LEU A 87 15.92 -4.63 -9.51
N ALA A 88 15.02 -3.68 -9.21
CA ALA A 88 14.54 -2.69 -10.17
C ALA A 88 15.70 -1.88 -10.77
N ALA A 89 16.59 -1.37 -9.93
CA ALA A 89 17.73 -0.56 -10.36
C ALA A 89 18.75 -1.37 -11.19
N GLN A 90 19.08 -2.58 -10.76
CA GLN A 90 20.00 -3.46 -11.49
C GLN A 90 19.42 -3.94 -12.82
N PHE A 91 18.15 -4.34 -12.84
CA PHE A 91 17.45 -4.73 -14.05
C PHE A 91 17.41 -3.57 -15.05
N LYS A 92 17.04 -2.37 -14.59
CA LYS A 92 17.05 -1.16 -15.41
C LYS A 92 18.41 -0.89 -16.04
N SER A 93 19.47 -0.96 -15.24
CA SER A 93 20.86 -0.78 -15.69
C SER A 93 21.28 -1.82 -16.73
N ALA A 94 20.84 -3.07 -16.57
CA ALA A 94 21.17 -4.17 -17.47
C ALA A 94 20.38 -4.13 -18.79
N THR A 95 19.12 -3.72 -18.77
CA THR A 95 18.26 -3.68 -19.98
C THR A 95 18.25 -2.33 -20.68
N GLY A 96 18.76 -1.27 -20.05
CA GLY A 96 18.70 0.10 -20.58
C GLY A 96 17.26 0.64 -20.67
N ALA A 97 16.36 0.18 -19.79
CA ALA A 97 14.99 0.69 -19.74
C ALA A 97 14.95 2.07 -19.06
N ASP A 98 14.02 2.93 -19.47
CA ASP A 98 13.84 4.25 -18.84
C ASP A 98 13.17 4.13 -17.47
N THR A 99 12.21 3.20 -17.35
CA THR A 99 11.51 2.90 -16.12
C THR A 99 11.27 1.41 -15.96
N VAL A 100 11.59 0.88 -14.77
CA VAL A 100 11.34 -0.50 -14.37
C VAL A 100 10.48 -0.50 -13.12
N ILE A 101 9.36 -1.23 -13.18
CA ILE A 101 8.45 -1.46 -12.07
C ILE A 101 8.54 -2.95 -11.72
N ILE A 102 9.03 -3.25 -10.52
CA ILE A 102 8.95 -4.59 -9.93
C ILE A 102 7.65 -4.68 -9.13
N VAL A 103 6.82 -5.67 -9.46
CA VAL A 103 5.60 -6.02 -8.72
C VAL A 103 5.88 -7.28 -7.93
N GLU A 104 5.78 -7.20 -6.60
CA GLU A 104 5.78 -8.39 -5.75
C GLU A 104 4.34 -8.91 -5.65
N ASP A 105 4.09 -10.13 -6.15
CA ASP A 105 2.78 -10.79 -6.12
C ASP A 105 2.43 -11.22 -4.70
N TYR A 106 1.57 -10.44 -4.05
CA TYR A 106 1.06 -10.66 -2.70
C TYR A 106 -0.47 -10.66 -2.75
N ALA A 107 -1.12 -10.92 -1.61
CA ALA A 107 -2.56 -10.66 -1.49
C ALA A 107 -2.94 -9.19 -1.74
N LYS A 108 -1.98 -8.27 -1.55
CA LYS A 108 -1.99 -6.90 -2.03
C LYS A 108 -0.59 -6.61 -2.57
N ASP A 109 -0.49 -6.39 -3.86
CA ASP A 109 0.78 -6.26 -4.54
C ASP A 109 1.59 -5.08 -4.03
N ARG A 110 2.91 -5.23 -4.13
CA ARG A 110 3.87 -4.21 -3.71
C ARG A 110 4.71 -3.80 -4.89
N PHE A 111 5.08 -2.53 -4.92
CA PHE A 111 5.81 -1.94 -6.03
C PHE A 111 7.18 -1.47 -5.57
N ALA A 112 8.19 -1.74 -6.39
CA ALA A 112 9.48 -1.07 -6.35
C ALA A 112 9.77 -0.48 -7.73
N VAL A 113 10.14 0.79 -7.78
CA VAL A 113 10.29 1.53 -9.04
C VAL A 113 11.71 2.05 -9.17
N ALA A 114 12.32 1.85 -10.34
CA ALA A 114 13.53 2.52 -10.77
C ALA A 114 13.23 3.28 -12.06
N SER A 115 13.45 4.59 -12.09
CA SER A 115 13.17 5.44 -13.26
C SER A 115 14.31 6.43 -13.48
N ASP A 116 14.53 6.89 -14.71
CA ASP A 116 15.40 8.05 -15.01
C ASP A 116 14.73 9.38 -14.66
N GLY A 117 13.40 9.38 -14.54
CA GLY A 117 12.60 10.52 -14.10
C GLY A 117 12.19 10.40 -12.63
N ASP A 118 10.93 10.73 -12.34
CA ASP A 118 10.39 10.72 -10.98
C ASP A 118 9.94 9.32 -10.53
N GLY A 119 10.90 8.47 -10.16
CA GLY A 119 10.60 7.13 -9.64
C GLY A 119 9.81 7.14 -8.33
N ALA A 120 9.98 8.17 -7.49
CA ALA A 120 9.26 8.29 -6.22
C ALA A 120 7.79 8.65 -6.44
N GLY A 121 7.52 9.64 -7.30
CA GLY A 121 6.15 10.01 -7.68
C GLY A 121 5.40 8.88 -8.38
N ILE A 122 6.07 8.09 -9.24
CA ILE A 122 5.47 6.89 -9.85
C ILE A 122 5.08 5.85 -8.78
N ALA A 123 5.98 5.57 -7.83
CA ALA A 123 5.68 4.64 -6.75
C ALA A 123 4.49 5.13 -5.89
N GLU A 124 4.46 6.41 -5.56
CA GLU A 124 3.36 7.04 -4.82
C GLU A 124 2.04 6.94 -5.60
N ALA A 125 2.04 7.24 -6.90
CA ALA A 125 0.88 7.13 -7.77
C ALA A 125 0.33 5.68 -7.83
N LEU A 126 1.22 4.68 -7.88
CA LEU A 126 0.82 3.27 -7.85
C LEU A 126 0.16 2.89 -6.53
N TYR A 127 0.74 3.29 -5.40
CA TYR A 127 0.17 2.99 -4.07
C TYR A 127 -1.13 3.76 -3.80
N SER A 128 -1.29 4.96 -4.36
CA SER A 128 -2.48 5.79 -4.17
C SER A 128 -3.72 5.26 -4.89
N GLN A 129 -3.55 4.39 -5.91
CA GLN A 129 -4.68 3.72 -6.56
C GLN A 129 -5.47 2.84 -5.59
N GLY A 130 -4.85 2.37 -4.51
CA GLY A 130 -5.51 1.51 -3.53
C GLY A 130 -5.85 0.11 -4.05
N GLU A 131 -5.46 -0.23 -5.28
CA GLU A 131 -5.71 -1.53 -5.90
C GLU A 131 -4.92 -2.65 -5.22
N ALA A 132 -5.54 -3.83 -5.15
CA ALA A 132 -4.89 -5.03 -4.61
C ALA A 132 -4.01 -5.72 -5.65
N ASP A 133 -4.35 -5.57 -6.94
CA ASP A 133 -3.69 -6.18 -8.07
C ASP A 133 -2.83 -5.13 -8.81
N GLY A 134 -1.57 -5.47 -9.05
CA GLY A 134 -0.59 -4.59 -9.65
C GLY A 134 -0.87 -4.28 -11.11
N GLY A 135 -1.52 -5.19 -11.84
CA GLY A 135 -1.93 -4.95 -13.21
C GLY A 135 -2.97 -3.84 -13.31
N LEU A 136 -3.93 -3.81 -12.39
CA LEU A 136 -4.92 -2.74 -12.29
C LEU A 136 -4.29 -1.40 -11.87
N ALA A 137 -3.42 -1.43 -10.86
CA ALA A 137 -2.72 -0.22 -10.39
C ALA A 137 -1.88 0.42 -11.50
N ILE A 138 -1.09 -0.37 -12.23
CA ILE A 138 -0.23 0.12 -13.31
C ILE A 138 -1.06 0.63 -14.49
N ALA A 139 -2.15 -0.06 -14.83
CA ALA A 139 -3.05 0.40 -15.89
C ALA A 139 -3.62 1.80 -15.57
N ALA A 140 -3.98 2.06 -14.31
CA ALA A 140 -4.55 3.33 -13.88
C ALA A 140 -3.55 4.51 -13.97
N VAL A 141 -2.25 4.27 -13.77
CA VAL A 141 -1.20 5.31 -13.85
C VAL A 141 -0.44 5.34 -15.17
N SER A 142 -0.88 4.57 -16.17
CA SER A 142 -0.18 4.41 -17.46
C SER A 142 0.07 5.74 -18.19
N GLN A 143 -0.79 6.74 -18.00
CA GLN A 143 -0.62 8.08 -18.57
C GLN A 143 0.51 8.86 -17.89
N ASP A 144 0.68 8.70 -16.58
CA ASP A 144 1.76 9.34 -15.82
C ASP A 144 3.13 8.76 -16.17
N LEU A 145 3.17 7.46 -16.52
CA LEU A 145 4.36 6.78 -16.99
C LEU A 145 4.87 7.32 -18.34
N ALA A 146 3.99 7.89 -19.18
CA ALA A 146 4.36 8.44 -20.48
C ALA A 146 4.99 9.84 -20.40
N GLY A 147 4.77 10.57 -19.29
CA GLY A 147 5.15 11.98 -19.14
C GLY A 147 6.61 12.24 -18.71
N ASN A 148 7.33 11.22 -18.21
CA ASN A 148 8.63 11.41 -17.55
C ASN A 148 9.86 11.27 -18.47
N GLY A 149 9.68 11.11 -19.78
CA GLY A 149 10.76 10.87 -20.76
C GLY A 149 11.39 12.10 -21.43
N GLY A 150 11.10 13.33 -21.00
CA GLY A 150 11.59 14.54 -21.69
C GLY A 150 11.92 15.69 -20.74
N GLY A 151 13.21 16.07 -20.68
CA GLY A 151 13.69 17.15 -19.82
C GLY A 151 13.06 18.52 -20.12
N GLY A 152 12.71 19.24 -19.06
CA GLY A 152 12.30 20.64 -19.12
C GLY A 152 11.60 21.09 -17.85
N SER A 153 12.27 21.96 -17.07
CA SER A 153 11.67 22.67 -15.94
C SER A 153 10.39 23.41 -16.35
N SER A 154 9.30 23.24 -15.58
CA SER A 154 8.33 24.32 -15.41
C SER A 154 7.61 24.24 -14.07
N VAL A 155 7.89 25.26 -13.27
CA VAL A 155 7.01 25.76 -12.21
C VAL A 155 5.65 26.10 -12.81
N GLY A 156 4.58 25.58 -12.21
CA GLY A 156 3.25 26.18 -12.26
C GLY A 156 2.20 25.53 -13.16
N SER A 157 1.00 25.42 -12.58
CA SER A 157 -0.30 25.53 -13.25
C SER A 157 -0.96 24.25 -13.80
N GLY A 158 -1.80 23.66 -12.95
CA GLY A 158 -3.13 23.14 -13.33
C GLY A 158 -3.19 21.84 -14.15
N ILE A 159 -4.44 21.37 -14.34
CA ILE A 159 -4.90 20.16 -15.02
C ILE A 159 -5.10 19.01 -14.01
N ALA A 160 -6.31 18.66 -13.55
CA ALA A 160 -7.55 18.27 -14.24
C ALA A 160 -7.47 16.90 -14.94
N LEU A 161 -7.85 15.84 -14.23
CA LEU A 161 -8.38 14.57 -14.77
C LEU A 161 -9.22 13.96 -13.63
N GLY A 162 -10.50 13.64 -13.78
CA GLY A 162 -11.17 13.05 -14.93
C GLY A 162 -11.63 11.64 -14.54
N ILE A 163 -12.45 11.53 -13.49
CA ILE A 163 -12.95 10.27 -12.96
C ILE A 163 -13.94 9.66 -13.97
N ALA A 164 -13.54 8.58 -14.64
CA ALA A 164 -14.43 7.71 -15.39
C ALA A 164 -14.62 6.40 -14.60
N ILE A 165 -15.69 6.33 -13.81
CA ILE A 165 -16.18 5.10 -13.18
C ILE A 165 -16.89 4.30 -14.27
N LEU A 166 -16.44 3.07 -14.51
CA LEU A 166 -17.18 2.07 -15.26
C LEU A 166 -17.42 0.85 -14.39
N ALA A 167 -18.67 0.74 -13.96
CA ALA A 167 -19.21 -0.38 -13.20
C ALA A 167 -19.31 -1.63 -14.06
N ALA A 168 -18.84 -2.77 -13.55
CA ALA A 168 -19.16 -4.09 -14.07
C ALA A 168 -20.03 -4.86 -13.07
N ILE A 169 -21.25 -5.17 -13.52
CA ILE A 169 -22.29 -5.92 -12.84
C ILE A 169 -21.87 -7.40 -12.71
N VAL A 170 -22.00 -7.99 -11.53
CA VAL A 170 -21.94 -9.45 -11.34
C VAL A 170 -23.30 -9.98 -10.90
N VAL A 171 -23.94 -10.73 -11.80
CA VAL A 171 -25.08 -11.61 -11.50
C VAL A 171 -24.54 -13.03 -11.32
N ALA A 172 -24.80 -13.63 -10.16
CA ALA A 172 -25.49 -14.93 -10.01
C ALA A 172 -25.14 -15.61 -8.67
N GLY A 173 -26.20 -15.99 -7.94
CA GLY A 173 -26.16 -16.59 -6.61
C GLY A 173 -25.62 -18.03 -6.58
N GLY A 174 -24.96 -18.37 -5.48
CA GLY A 174 -24.54 -19.73 -5.15
C GLY A 174 -23.44 -19.83 -4.08
N ALA A 175 -22.66 -18.77 -3.84
CA ALA A 175 -21.45 -18.83 -3.02
C ALA A 175 -21.61 -18.41 -1.54
N VAL A 176 -22.83 -18.12 -1.05
CA VAL A 176 -23.02 -17.50 0.28
C VAL A 176 -22.67 -18.47 1.44
N LEU A 177 -22.87 -19.78 1.28
CA LEU A 177 -22.72 -20.74 2.38
C LEU A 177 -21.26 -21.21 2.60
N ILE A 178 -20.43 -21.23 1.56
CA ILE A 178 -19.00 -21.59 1.67
C ILE A 178 -18.16 -20.40 2.15
N ILE A 179 -18.53 -19.18 1.74
CA ILE A 179 -17.88 -17.94 2.20
C ILE A 179 -18.14 -17.71 3.69
N ALA A 180 -19.36 -17.97 4.19
CA ALA A 180 -19.69 -17.81 5.60
C ALA A 180 -18.89 -18.76 6.53
N ARG A 181 -18.62 -20.00 6.09
CA ARG A 181 -17.81 -20.97 6.86
C ARG A 181 -16.32 -20.65 6.83
N ARG A 182 -15.79 -20.18 5.69
CA ARG A 182 -14.40 -19.68 5.59
C ARG A 182 -14.17 -18.39 6.38
N ARG A 183 -15.17 -17.50 6.49
CA ARG A 183 -15.09 -16.28 7.32
C ARG A 183 -14.94 -16.59 8.82
N ARG A 184 -15.62 -17.61 9.36
CA ARG A 184 -15.48 -18.00 10.77
C ARG A 184 -14.10 -18.60 11.11
N ALA A 185 -13.51 -19.37 10.20
CA ALA A 185 -12.17 -19.93 10.40
C ALA A 185 -11.05 -18.88 10.22
N ARG A 186 -11.24 -17.88 9.33
CA ARG A 186 -10.30 -16.74 9.18
C ARG A 186 -10.37 -15.77 10.36
N GLY A 187 -11.56 -15.51 10.91
CA GLY A 187 -11.72 -14.68 12.11
C GLY A 187 -10.91 -15.21 13.30
N ALA A 188 -10.89 -16.53 13.52
CA ALA A 188 -10.13 -17.13 14.61
C ALA A 188 -8.61 -16.97 14.47
N ARG A 189 -8.05 -17.05 13.25
CA ARG A 189 -6.61 -16.83 13.00
C ARG A 189 -6.22 -15.35 13.13
N ILE A 190 -7.05 -14.43 12.62
CA ILE A 190 -6.83 -12.97 12.74
C ILE A 190 -6.83 -12.54 14.22
N ILE A 191 -7.73 -13.10 15.04
CA ILE A 191 -7.77 -12.82 16.48
C ILE A 191 -6.47 -13.28 17.18
N THR A 192 -5.90 -14.42 16.78
CA THR A 192 -4.65 -14.92 17.39
C THR A 192 -3.40 -14.17 16.94
N SER A 193 -3.34 -13.70 15.68
CA SER A 193 -2.23 -12.90 15.17
C SER A 193 -2.22 -11.49 15.78
N ASN A 194 -3.40 -10.86 15.92
CA ASN A 194 -3.53 -9.55 16.58
C ASN A 194 -3.09 -9.63 18.04
N ARG A 195 -3.51 -10.66 18.79
CA ARG A 195 -3.05 -10.87 20.17
C ARG A 195 -1.55 -11.11 20.30
N ARG A 196 -0.87 -11.59 19.25
CA ARG A 196 0.60 -11.72 19.26
C ARG A 196 1.24 -10.35 19.02
N LEU A 197 0.76 -9.61 18.03
CA LEU A 197 1.19 -8.23 17.73
C LEU A 197 0.99 -7.31 18.94
N GLU A 198 -0.16 -7.36 19.60
CA GLU A 198 -0.45 -6.60 20.83
C GLU A 198 0.52 -6.94 21.95
N ARG A 199 0.88 -8.22 22.12
CA ARG A 199 1.87 -8.64 23.12
C ARG A 199 3.29 -8.18 22.78
N GLU A 200 3.68 -8.22 21.51
CA GLU A 200 4.98 -7.71 21.07
C GLU A 200 5.05 -6.18 21.19
N LEU A 201 3.97 -5.48 20.86
CA LEU A 201 3.83 -4.04 21.02
C LEU A 201 3.86 -3.62 22.49
N ALA A 202 3.11 -4.31 23.37
CA ALA A 202 3.12 -4.05 24.80
C ALA A 202 4.52 -4.21 25.41
N LYS A 203 5.32 -5.17 24.92
CA LYS A 203 6.72 -5.33 25.33
C LYS A 203 7.65 -4.26 24.74
N ALA A 204 7.34 -3.74 23.56
CA ALA A 204 8.11 -2.67 22.92
C ALA A 204 7.82 -1.29 23.54
N LEU A 205 6.61 -1.12 24.06
CA LEU A 205 6.09 0.09 24.67
C LEU A 205 6.00 -0.04 26.21
N ASP A 206 7.03 -0.63 26.81
CA ASP A 206 7.14 -0.69 28.27
C ASP A 206 7.59 0.68 28.85
N GLY A 207 7.07 1.04 30.01
CA GLY A 207 7.33 2.31 30.70
C GLY A 207 6.30 3.42 30.46
N GLY A 208 6.41 4.51 31.23
CA GLY A 208 5.37 5.54 31.30
C GLY A 208 5.05 6.26 29.99
N ASP A 209 6.05 6.56 29.14
CA ASP A 209 5.80 7.12 27.81
C ASP A 209 5.30 6.06 26.82
N GLY A 210 5.75 4.81 26.96
CA GLY A 210 5.29 3.67 26.18
C GLY A 210 3.79 3.39 26.38
N ASP A 211 3.30 3.44 27.62
CA ASP A 211 1.89 3.29 27.93
C ASP A 211 1.02 4.34 27.23
N VAL A 212 1.45 5.60 27.24
CA VAL A 212 0.72 6.70 26.56
C VAL A 212 0.70 6.50 25.05
N VAL A 213 1.82 6.09 24.45
CA VAL A 213 1.90 5.81 23.01
C VAL A 213 1.00 4.63 22.64
N ARG A 214 0.98 3.58 23.46
CA ARG A 214 0.13 2.41 23.24
C ARG A 214 -1.34 2.79 23.26
N ASP A 215 -1.77 3.53 24.28
CA ASP A 215 -3.14 4.02 24.39
C ASP A 215 -3.50 4.93 23.22
N ALA A 216 -2.57 5.77 22.76
CA ALA A 216 -2.77 6.61 21.59
C ALA A 216 -2.93 5.79 20.30
N ILE A 217 -2.15 4.73 20.10
CA ILE A 217 -2.32 3.83 18.94
C ILE A 217 -3.70 3.15 18.98
N GLU A 218 -4.16 2.74 20.16
CA GLU A 218 -5.49 2.12 20.29
C GLU A 218 -6.61 3.11 19.97
N ARG A 219 -6.52 4.33 20.49
CA ARG A 219 -7.48 5.41 20.15
C ARG A 219 -7.51 5.72 18.66
N LEU A 220 -6.38 5.61 17.94
CA LEU A 220 -6.38 5.78 16.48
C LEU A 220 -7.22 4.69 15.80
N ARG A 221 -7.16 3.44 16.28
CA ARG A 221 -8.00 2.33 15.76
C ARG A 221 -9.47 2.53 16.08
N GLU A 222 -9.79 2.99 17.29
CA GLU A 222 -11.17 3.32 17.67
C GLU A 222 -11.73 4.44 16.79
N ARG A 223 -10.97 5.53 16.61
CA ARG A 223 -11.35 6.64 15.73
C ARG A 223 -11.44 6.25 14.26
N ALA A 224 -10.63 5.30 13.81
CA ALA A 224 -10.72 4.78 12.46
C ALA A 224 -12.10 4.18 12.15
N ALA A 225 -12.75 3.57 13.14
CA ALA A 225 -14.11 3.07 13.01
C ALA A 225 -15.17 4.18 13.09
N ALA A 226 -14.87 5.27 13.81
CA ALA A 226 -15.79 6.39 14.02
C ALA A 226 -15.83 7.38 12.83
N TYR A 227 -14.73 7.54 12.11
CA TYR A 227 -14.58 8.49 11.00
C TYR A 227 -14.25 7.78 9.69
N PRO A 228 -15.26 7.29 8.92
CA PRO A 228 -15.04 6.49 7.71
C PRO A 228 -14.24 7.18 6.62
N ASP A 229 -14.27 8.52 6.58
CA ASP A 229 -13.60 9.34 5.56
C ASP A 229 -12.06 9.41 5.75
N ILE A 230 -11.57 9.22 6.96
CA ILE A 230 -10.13 9.16 7.28
C ILE A 230 -9.72 7.80 7.90
N GLY A 231 -10.67 6.88 8.07
CA GLY A 231 -10.50 5.66 8.85
C GLY A 231 -9.41 4.72 8.34
N ASP A 232 -9.28 4.59 7.03
CA ASP A 232 -8.22 3.78 6.42
C ASP A 232 -6.83 4.37 6.72
N ARG A 233 -6.70 5.70 6.70
CA ARG A 233 -5.44 6.40 7.01
C ARG A 233 -5.08 6.25 8.50
N LEU A 234 -6.06 6.37 9.40
CA LEU A 234 -5.86 6.17 10.84
C LEU A 234 -5.48 4.71 11.16
N SER A 235 -6.10 3.74 10.46
CA SER A 235 -5.78 2.32 10.60
C SER A 235 -4.36 2.02 10.11
N SER A 236 -3.96 2.57 8.94
CA SER A 236 -2.61 2.48 8.41
C SER A 236 -1.59 3.05 9.40
N LEU A 237 -1.83 4.25 9.90
CA LEU A 237 -0.97 4.89 10.89
C LEU A 237 -0.81 4.06 12.16
N ALA A 238 -1.90 3.54 12.71
CA ALA A 238 -1.86 2.68 13.89
C ALA A 238 -1.03 1.40 13.63
N GLN A 239 -1.11 0.84 12.42
CA GLN A 239 -0.32 -0.32 12.01
C GLN A 239 1.17 0.02 11.86
N HIS A 240 1.52 1.10 11.15
CA HIS A 240 2.91 1.51 10.97
C HIS A 240 3.58 1.87 12.28
N LEU A 241 2.90 2.58 13.19
CA LEU A 241 3.43 2.86 14.52
C LEU A 241 3.69 1.58 15.30
N SER A 242 2.76 0.62 15.25
CA SER A 242 2.93 -0.68 15.93
C SER A 242 4.16 -1.42 15.42
N GLU A 243 4.33 -1.47 14.10
CA GLU A 243 5.46 -2.12 13.45
C GLU A 243 6.78 -1.41 13.76
N LEU A 244 6.80 -0.08 13.72
CA LEU A 244 7.95 0.74 14.07
C LEU A 244 8.46 0.40 15.47
N PHE A 245 7.61 0.45 16.49
CA PHE A 245 8.03 0.17 17.87
C PHE A 245 8.49 -1.27 18.06
N ILE A 246 7.84 -2.25 17.41
CA ILE A 246 8.28 -3.66 17.45
C ILE A 246 9.66 -3.82 16.81
N ARG A 247 9.94 -3.13 15.71
CA ARG A 247 11.24 -3.20 15.01
C ARG A 247 12.35 -2.50 15.79
N VAL A 248 12.09 -1.31 16.29
CA VAL A 248 13.06 -0.55 17.10
C VAL A 248 13.39 -1.33 18.37
N ARG A 249 12.41 -2.02 18.98
CA ARG A 249 12.67 -2.93 20.11
C ARG A 249 13.61 -4.08 19.77
N LYS A 250 13.53 -4.61 18.55
CA LYS A 250 14.33 -5.76 18.09
C LYS A 250 15.73 -5.38 17.62
N ARG A 251 15.91 -4.19 17.05
CA ARG A 251 17.14 -3.79 16.33
C ARG A 251 17.82 -2.54 16.89
N GLY A 252 17.07 -1.68 17.57
CA GLY A 252 17.58 -0.45 18.17
C GLY A 252 18.04 -0.64 19.61
N THR A 253 18.58 0.43 20.18
CA THR A 253 18.99 0.51 21.58
C THR A 253 17.83 0.92 22.49
N ASP A 254 17.93 0.61 23.79
CA ASP A 254 16.94 1.06 24.79
C ASP A 254 16.80 2.59 24.83
N GLN A 255 17.89 3.32 24.56
CA GLN A 255 17.88 4.78 24.48
C GLN A 255 17.10 5.27 23.24
N GLN A 256 17.30 4.64 22.08
CA GLN A 256 16.55 4.97 20.86
C GLN A 256 15.05 4.71 21.05
N ILE A 257 14.67 3.61 21.72
CA ILE A 257 13.26 3.33 22.03
C ILE A 257 12.65 4.41 22.92
N ARG A 258 13.34 4.82 24.00
CA ARG A 258 12.85 5.85 24.92
C ARG A 258 12.70 7.20 24.23
N LEU A 259 13.67 7.59 23.41
CA LEU A 259 13.60 8.82 22.63
C LEU A 259 12.42 8.79 21.66
N LEU A 260 12.24 7.67 20.96
CA LEU A 260 11.12 7.47 20.03
C LEU A 260 9.76 7.51 20.74
N GLN A 261 9.64 6.88 21.91
CA GLN A 261 8.42 6.92 22.73
C GLN A 261 8.09 8.35 23.14
N ALA A 262 9.06 9.12 23.66
CA ALA A 262 8.85 10.50 24.06
C ALA A 262 8.41 11.39 22.89
N GLN A 263 9.05 11.23 21.72
CA GLN A 263 8.70 11.99 20.52
C GLN A 263 7.29 11.66 20.03
N TYR A 264 6.97 10.38 19.83
CA TYR A 264 5.65 9.98 19.33
C TYR A 264 4.55 10.22 20.37
N LYS A 265 4.85 10.20 21.67
CA LYS A 265 3.89 10.62 22.70
C LYS A 265 3.42 12.05 22.45
N ASP A 266 4.34 12.99 22.22
CA ASP A 266 4.00 14.38 21.95
C ASP A 266 3.25 14.53 20.62
N THR A 267 3.76 13.91 19.55
CA THR A 267 3.12 13.93 18.21
C THR A 267 1.69 13.38 18.26
N LEU A 268 1.50 12.21 18.89
CA LEU A 268 0.20 11.56 18.97
C LEU A 268 -0.77 12.29 19.90
N THR A 269 -0.28 12.90 20.98
CA THR A 269 -1.13 13.74 21.85
C THR A 269 -1.72 14.91 21.07
N LYS A 270 -0.90 15.56 20.24
CA LYS A 270 -1.33 16.68 19.38
C LYS A 270 -2.27 16.21 18.28
N LEU A 271 -1.93 15.10 17.62
CA LEU A 271 -2.78 14.52 16.57
C LEU A 271 -4.15 14.11 17.12
N HIS A 272 -4.20 13.48 18.29
CA HIS A 272 -5.47 13.11 18.95
C HIS A 272 -6.30 14.32 19.31
N LYS A 273 -5.68 15.40 19.77
CA LYS A 273 -6.39 16.66 20.05
C LYS A 273 -7.00 17.26 18.79
N ALA A 274 -6.32 17.14 17.64
CA ALA A 274 -6.85 17.57 16.36
C ALA A 274 -7.97 16.64 15.87
N LEU A 275 -7.84 15.32 16.06
CA LEU A 275 -8.86 14.34 15.68
C LEU A 275 -10.03 14.25 16.67
N ASP A 276 -10.03 15.05 17.74
CA ASP A 276 -10.99 14.94 18.81
C ASP A 276 -12.40 15.32 18.38
N ASP A 277 -13.38 14.85 19.13
CA ASP A 277 -14.79 15.11 18.84
C ASP A 277 -15.09 16.62 18.97
N ASP A 278 -14.34 17.32 19.83
CA ASP A 278 -14.39 18.78 20.02
C ASP A 278 -13.78 19.60 18.88
N TYR A 279 -13.10 18.98 17.90
CA TYR A 279 -12.53 19.70 16.75
C TYR A 279 -12.89 19.02 15.43
N TYR A 280 -12.24 17.91 15.07
CA TYR A 280 -12.54 17.23 13.81
C TYR A 280 -13.97 16.71 13.79
N GLY A 281 -14.42 16.10 14.88
CA GLY A 281 -15.80 15.60 15.00
C GLY A 281 -16.83 16.71 14.88
N ASP A 282 -16.61 17.83 15.57
CA ASP A 282 -17.53 18.97 15.53
C ASP A 282 -17.52 19.69 14.17
N ILE A 283 -16.37 19.84 13.52
CA ILE A 283 -16.30 20.38 12.15
C ILE A 283 -17.10 19.48 11.18
N MET A 284 -16.99 18.17 11.32
CA MET A 284 -17.70 17.20 10.48
C MET A 284 -19.21 17.19 10.77
N ALA A 285 -19.61 17.33 12.03
CA ALA A 285 -21.01 17.32 12.43
C ALA A 285 -21.72 18.65 12.16
N ASN A 286 -21.01 19.76 12.31
CA ASN A 286 -21.56 21.11 12.29
C ASN A 286 -20.71 22.11 11.46
N PRO A 287 -20.45 21.84 10.17
CA PRO A 287 -19.53 22.64 9.36
C PRO A 287 -19.92 24.13 9.25
N GLN A 288 -21.19 24.47 9.44
CA GLN A 288 -21.69 25.85 9.40
C GLN A 288 -21.22 26.74 10.56
N TYR A 289 -20.77 26.14 11.67
CA TYR A 289 -20.27 26.90 12.84
C TYR A 289 -18.77 27.17 12.75
N TRP A 290 -18.09 26.63 11.74
CA TRP A 290 -16.65 26.74 11.57
C TRP A 290 -16.30 27.60 10.36
N SER A 291 -15.31 28.46 10.52
CA SER A 291 -14.73 29.23 9.42
C SER A 291 -13.83 28.33 8.57
N GLY A 292 -14.15 28.15 7.28
CA GLY A 292 -13.34 27.35 6.35
C GLY A 292 -13.23 25.85 6.70
N PRO A 293 -14.35 25.13 6.93
CA PRO A 293 -14.35 23.76 7.43
C PRO A 293 -13.54 22.80 6.53
N GLU A 294 -13.66 22.95 5.21
CA GLU A 294 -12.93 22.12 4.24
C GLU A 294 -11.40 22.26 4.37
N ALA A 295 -10.90 23.48 4.55
CA ALA A 295 -9.48 23.72 4.73
C ALA A 295 -8.98 23.07 6.03
N ARG A 296 -9.75 23.21 7.12
CA ARG A 296 -9.41 22.60 8.42
C ARG A 296 -9.43 21.07 8.37
N ILE A 297 -10.41 20.47 7.69
CA ILE A 297 -10.47 19.02 7.46
C ILE A 297 -9.23 18.58 6.66
N ALA A 298 -8.89 19.30 5.59
CA ALA A 298 -7.72 19.00 4.77
C ALA A 298 -6.41 19.07 5.58
N GLU A 299 -6.26 20.06 6.45
CA GLU A 299 -5.10 20.19 7.35
C GLU A 299 -4.97 18.99 8.30
N VAL A 300 -6.07 18.53 8.91
CA VAL A 300 -6.04 17.35 9.79
C VAL A 300 -5.68 16.10 9.01
N ARG A 301 -6.23 15.93 7.80
CA ARG A 301 -5.90 14.80 6.90
C ARG A 301 -4.43 14.80 6.50
N GLN A 302 -3.90 15.97 6.13
CA GLN A 302 -2.49 16.14 5.77
C GLN A 302 -1.57 15.86 6.96
N ALA A 303 -1.97 16.23 8.18
CA ALA A 303 -1.22 15.90 9.37
C ALA A 303 -1.16 14.39 9.67
N VAL A 304 -2.29 13.69 9.55
CA VAL A 304 -2.32 12.22 9.68
C VAL A 304 -1.37 11.58 8.68
N GLU A 305 -1.43 12.02 7.43
CA GLU A 305 -0.57 11.54 6.34
C GLU A 305 0.92 11.83 6.59
N ALA A 306 1.26 13.04 7.02
CA ALA A 306 2.64 13.40 7.33
C ALA A 306 3.22 12.55 8.47
N VAL A 307 2.42 12.28 9.52
CA VAL A 307 2.83 11.41 10.63
C VAL A 307 2.98 9.96 10.17
N ASP A 308 2.11 9.49 9.27
CA ASP A 308 2.18 8.14 8.70
C ASP A 308 3.43 7.94 7.85
N LEU A 309 3.70 8.88 6.93
CA LEU A 309 4.92 8.90 6.12
C LEU A 309 6.18 8.93 6.99
N GLN A 310 6.17 9.71 8.08
CA GLN A 310 7.28 9.73 9.03
C GLN A 310 7.45 8.38 9.75
N ALA A 311 6.37 7.69 10.12
CA ALA A 311 6.45 6.36 10.72
C ALA A 311 7.05 5.33 9.76
N VAL A 312 6.66 5.36 8.47
CA VAL A 312 7.21 4.49 7.43
C VAL A 312 8.69 4.78 7.18
N GLU A 313 9.08 6.06 7.12
CA GLU A 313 10.48 6.44 6.95
C GLU A 313 11.35 6.01 8.14
N ASN A 314 10.84 6.17 9.36
CA ASN A 314 11.52 5.66 10.56
C ASN A 314 11.65 4.12 10.53
N ILE A 315 10.66 3.40 10.01
CA ILE A 315 10.76 1.93 9.79
C ILE A 315 11.90 1.63 8.82
N ARG A 316 12.01 2.37 7.72
CA ARG A 316 13.08 2.21 6.73
C ARG A 316 14.45 2.43 7.38
N GLN A 317 14.63 3.51 8.14
CA GLN A 317 15.88 3.82 8.85
C GLN A 317 16.28 2.70 9.84
N VAL A 318 15.32 2.17 10.59
CA VAL A 318 15.55 1.06 11.53
C VAL A 318 15.94 -0.23 10.80
N ASN A 319 15.40 -0.47 9.61
CA ASN A 319 15.79 -1.61 8.79
C ASN A 319 17.21 -1.45 8.24
N GLU A 320 17.58 -0.23 7.86
CA GLU A 320 18.91 0.14 7.37
C GLU A 320 19.95 0.26 8.50
N SER A 321 19.55 0.06 9.76
CA SER A 321 20.40 0.27 10.96
C SER A 321 20.99 1.68 11.03
N ARG A 322 20.29 2.65 10.47
CA ARG A 322 20.63 4.08 10.51
C ARG A 322 20.08 4.72 11.77
N ASP A 323 20.67 5.85 12.14
CA ASP A 323 20.10 6.69 13.18
C ASP A 323 18.73 7.20 12.76
N LEU A 324 17.84 7.30 13.76
CA LEU A 324 16.47 7.79 13.58
C LEU A 324 16.49 9.31 13.41
N ASP A 325 16.10 9.78 12.23
CA ASP A 325 16.01 11.20 11.93
C ASP A 325 14.61 11.72 12.26
N PHE A 326 14.54 12.52 13.34
CA PHE A 326 13.30 13.13 13.78
C PHE A 326 13.04 14.43 13.01
N LYS A 327 12.31 14.36 11.90
CA LYS A 327 11.76 15.55 11.26
C LYS A 327 10.62 16.11 12.14
N VAL A 328 10.80 17.31 12.66
CA VAL A 328 9.80 18.05 13.43
C VAL A 328 8.75 18.59 12.46
N ALA A 329 7.77 17.77 12.08
CA ALA A 329 6.77 18.14 11.08
C ALA A 329 5.47 18.74 11.68
N LEU A 330 5.27 18.70 13.00
CA LEU A 330 3.98 19.02 13.62
C LEU A 330 3.85 20.44 14.18
N ASP A 331 4.85 21.32 14.06
CA ASP A 331 4.74 22.71 14.54
C ASP A 331 3.74 23.53 13.71
N SER A 332 3.55 23.18 12.44
CA SER A 332 2.55 23.83 11.56
C SER A 332 1.12 23.51 12.01
N LEU A 333 0.84 22.26 12.43
CA LEU A 333 -0.49 21.82 12.86
C LEU A 333 -0.91 22.42 14.22
N ILE A 334 0.05 22.58 15.13
CA ILE A 334 -0.24 23.15 16.47
C ILE A 334 -0.64 24.61 16.34
N ARG A 335 0.05 25.36 15.47
CA ARG A 335 -0.28 26.77 15.22
C ARG A 335 -1.71 26.88 14.70
N THR A 336 -2.09 26.10 13.69
CA THR A 336 -3.44 26.18 13.12
C THR A 336 -4.52 25.72 14.10
N VAL A 337 -4.34 24.63 14.86
CA VAL A 337 -5.35 24.17 15.84
C VAL A 337 -5.48 25.14 17.03
N ALA A 338 -4.39 25.75 17.48
CA ALA A 338 -4.43 26.75 18.56
C ALA A 338 -5.02 28.09 18.09
N GLU A 339 -4.64 28.55 16.89
CA GLU A 339 -5.14 29.77 16.26
C GLU A 339 -6.61 29.62 15.86
N ALA A 340 -7.06 28.42 15.46
CA ALA A 340 -8.47 28.09 15.21
C ALA A 340 -9.35 28.39 16.43
N LYS A 341 -8.98 27.83 17.59
CA LYS A 341 -9.73 28.04 18.84
C LYS A 341 -9.74 29.49 19.30
N LEU A 342 -8.73 30.27 18.93
CA LEU A 342 -8.67 31.71 19.23
C LEU A 342 -9.50 32.52 18.22
N SER A 343 -9.42 32.21 16.93
CA SER A 343 -10.12 32.95 15.87
C SER A 343 -11.65 32.95 16.02
N ASP A 344 -12.25 31.80 16.38
CA ASP A 344 -13.70 31.73 16.63
C ASP A 344 -14.12 32.52 17.88
N VAL A 345 -13.27 32.59 18.90
CA VAL A 345 -13.56 33.35 20.13
C VAL A 345 -13.47 34.86 19.89
N TYR A 346 -12.69 35.31 18.90
CA TYR A 346 -12.51 36.73 18.60
C TYR A 346 -13.37 37.25 17.44
N SER A 347 -13.85 36.40 16.53
CA SER A 347 -14.78 36.80 15.47
C SER A 347 -16.16 37.25 15.99
N ASP A 348 -16.51 36.88 17.21
CA ASP A 348 -17.77 37.30 17.87
C ASP A 348 -17.68 38.68 18.54
N ARG A 349 -16.51 39.35 18.54
CA ARG A 349 -16.32 40.61 19.27
C ARG A 349 -16.33 41.88 18.39
N GLU A 350 -16.48 41.75 17.07
CA GLU A 350 -16.52 42.88 16.13
C GLU A 350 -17.93 43.17 15.55
N LYS A 351 -18.97 43.08 16.38
CA LYS A 351 -20.29 43.65 16.06
C LYS A 351 -20.74 44.65 17.12
#